data_AF-A0A7X7T6L4-F1
#
_entry.id   AF-A0A7X7T6L4-F1
#
_cell.length_a   1.000
_cell.length_b   1.000
_cell.length_c   1.000
_cell.angle_alpha   90.00
_cell.angle_beta   90.00
_cell.angle_gamma   90.00
#
_symmetry.space_group_name_H-M   'P 1'
#
loop_
_entity.id
_entity.type
_entity.pdbx_description
1 polymer ?
#
loop_
_entity_poly.entity_id
_entity_poly.type
_entity_poly.pdbx_seq_one_letter_code
_entity_poly.pdbx_strand_id
1 'polypeptide(L)'
;MTGRDQHPDAATLTRWLDDELQPERAEAVAAHVAACRACQAEVEGWQAVAMAAAEALPVLSPGFVVRTCVRAVERAPVLPPLWWLGVPPAWRLALAAALLVAAVAGWRLGGAMTPPADPAITLAAALEAPELAALEQASRLERWRQP
;
A
#
# COMPACT_ATOMS: atom_id res chain seq x y z
N MET A 1 -41.76 -28.90 5.47
CA MET A 1 -42.17 -27.62 6.09
C MET A 1 -41.35 -27.43 7.37
N THR A 2 -40.10 -27.00 7.24
CA THR A 2 -39.16 -26.76 8.33
C THR A 2 -38.29 -25.59 7.88
N GLY A 3 -38.40 -24.41 8.49
CA GLY A 3 -37.58 -23.28 8.07
C GLY A 3 -38.05 -21.88 8.47
N ARG A 4 -38.77 -21.75 9.59
CA ARG A 4 -39.06 -20.43 10.20
C ARG A 4 -38.67 -20.33 11.68
N ASP A 5 -38.24 -21.43 12.29
CA ASP A 5 -38.00 -21.53 13.73
C ASP A 5 -36.51 -21.75 14.09
N GLN A 6 -35.61 -21.72 13.10
CA GLN A 6 -34.19 -21.91 13.35
C GLN A 6 -33.50 -20.54 13.39
N HIS A 7 -33.23 -20.07 14.61
CA HIS A 7 -32.40 -18.89 14.83
C HIS A 7 -30.99 -19.14 14.27
N PRO A 8 -30.31 -18.11 13.72
CA PRO A 8 -28.89 -18.17 13.46
C PRO A 8 -28.16 -18.54 14.75
N ASP A 9 -27.13 -19.37 14.66
CA ASP A 9 -26.26 -19.60 15.82
C ASP A 9 -25.46 -18.33 16.14
N ALA A 10 -25.00 -18.23 17.39
CA ALA A 10 -24.26 -17.06 17.87
C ALA A 10 -23.04 -16.76 16.98
N ALA A 11 -22.35 -17.79 16.49
CA ALA A 11 -21.19 -17.65 15.61
C ALA A 11 -21.55 -16.97 14.28
N THR A 12 -22.69 -17.34 13.65
CA THR A 12 -23.16 -16.67 12.43
C THR A 12 -23.57 -15.23 12.71
N LEU A 13 -24.22 -14.97 13.86
CA LEU A 13 -24.64 -13.63 14.26
C LEU A 13 -23.44 -12.69 14.48
N THR A 14 -22.38 -13.16 15.17
CA THR A 14 -21.15 -12.37 15.36
C THR A 14 -20.43 -12.12 14.04
N ARG A 15 -20.28 -13.14 13.19
CA ARG A 15 -19.68 -12.96 11.86
C ARG A 15 -20.46 -12.00 10.97
N TRP A 16 -21.78 -11.93 11.13
CA TRP A 16 -22.60 -10.93 10.45
C TRP A 16 -22.33 -9.53 10.98
N LEU A 17 -22.20 -9.35 12.31
CA LEU A 17 -21.85 -8.06 12.92
C LEU A 17 -20.46 -7.56 12.52
N ASP A 18 -19.53 -8.48 12.27
CA ASP A 18 -18.15 -8.19 11.85
C ASP A 18 -18.00 -8.07 10.31
N ASP A 19 -19.09 -8.09 9.54
CA ASP A 19 -19.10 -8.05 8.06
C ASP A 19 -18.29 -9.21 7.40
N GLU A 20 -18.21 -10.38 8.05
CA GLU A 20 -17.44 -11.56 7.59
C GLU A 20 -18.28 -12.62 6.85
N LEU A 21 -19.56 -12.33 6.58
CA LEU A 21 -20.43 -13.22 5.82
C LEU A 21 -20.44 -12.87 4.33
N GLN A 22 -20.70 -13.89 3.50
CA GLN A 22 -20.99 -13.65 2.08
C GLN A 22 -22.29 -12.83 1.94
N PRO A 23 -22.40 -11.95 0.92
CA PRO A 23 -23.52 -11.02 0.78
C PRO A 23 -24.89 -11.69 0.89
N GLU A 24 -25.08 -12.83 0.22
CA GLU A 24 -26.35 -13.55 0.19
C GLU A 24 -26.74 -14.09 1.57
N ARG A 25 -25.74 -14.49 2.38
CA ARG A 25 -25.98 -14.95 3.76
C ARG A 25 -26.20 -13.78 4.71
N ALA A 26 -25.47 -12.68 4.52
CA ALA A 26 -25.65 -11.46 5.30
C ALA A 26 -27.07 -10.90 5.14
N GLU A 27 -27.61 -10.86 3.92
CA GLU A 27 -28.99 -10.44 3.66
C GLU A 27 -30.02 -11.33 4.36
N ALA A 28 -29.83 -12.66 4.34
CA ALA A 28 -30.72 -13.60 5.01
C ALA A 28 -30.71 -13.43 6.53
N VAL A 29 -29.52 -13.25 7.14
CA VAL A 29 -29.38 -12.98 8.58
C VAL A 29 -30.00 -11.63 8.93
N ALA A 30 -29.74 -10.58 8.14
CA ALA A 30 -30.32 -9.26 8.35
C ALA A 30 -31.86 -9.30 8.29
N ALA A 31 -32.44 -10.00 7.33
CA ALA A 31 -33.90 -10.18 7.23
C ALA A 31 -34.47 -10.92 8.45
N HIS A 32 -33.77 -11.94 8.96
CA HIS A 32 -34.19 -12.65 10.16
C HIS A 32 -34.13 -11.77 11.40
N VAL A 33 -33.00 -11.06 11.62
CA VAL A 33 -32.83 -10.13 12.75
C VAL A 33 -33.92 -9.05 12.69
N ALA A 34 -34.24 -8.49 11.53
CA ALA A 34 -35.31 -7.51 11.39
C ALA A 34 -36.70 -8.04 11.80
N ALA A 35 -36.96 -9.35 11.65
CA ALA A 35 -38.24 -9.97 11.98
C ALA A 35 -38.29 -10.62 13.38
N CYS A 36 -37.15 -10.89 14.01
CA CYS A 36 -37.06 -11.72 15.21
C CYS A 36 -36.56 -10.95 16.45
N ARG A 37 -37.47 -10.70 17.40
CA ARG A 37 -37.18 -9.92 18.62
C ARG A 37 -36.07 -10.51 19.50
N ALA A 38 -35.93 -11.83 19.54
CA ALA A 38 -34.87 -12.48 20.31
C ALA A 38 -33.48 -12.18 19.71
N CYS A 39 -33.33 -12.31 18.39
CA CYS A 39 -32.09 -11.96 17.70
C CYS A 39 -31.80 -10.46 17.75
N GLN A 40 -32.82 -9.60 17.74
CA GLN A 40 -32.64 -8.15 17.96
C GLN A 40 -32.03 -7.86 19.32
N ALA A 41 -32.61 -8.43 20.39
CA ALA A 41 -32.11 -8.24 21.75
C ALA A 41 -30.66 -8.75 21.91
N GLU A 42 -30.32 -9.86 21.25
CA GLU A 42 -28.96 -10.38 21.23
C GLU A 42 -27.99 -9.44 20.52
N VAL A 43 -28.33 -8.96 19.32
CA VAL A 43 -27.55 -7.96 18.57
C VAL A 43 -27.36 -6.66 19.36
N GLU A 44 -28.43 -6.14 19.97
CA GLU A 44 -28.37 -4.95 20.83
C GLU A 44 -27.41 -5.16 22.01
N GLY A 45 -27.42 -6.36 22.62
CA GLY A 45 -26.49 -6.73 23.68
C GLY A 45 -25.03 -6.71 23.23
N TRP A 46 -24.73 -7.31 22.07
CA TRP A 46 -23.38 -7.28 21.49
C TRP A 46 -22.93 -5.86 21.15
N GLN A 47 -23.80 -5.05 20.56
CA GLN A 47 -23.50 -3.65 20.23
C GLN A 47 -23.25 -2.79 21.48
N ALA A 48 -24.01 -3.01 22.55
CA ALA A 48 -23.80 -2.32 23.82
C ALA A 48 -22.42 -2.65 24.43
N VAL A 49 -22.01 -3.93 24.38
CA VAL A 49 -20.67 -4.34 24.82
C VAL A 49 -19.58 -3.70 23.95
N ALA A 50 -19.75 -3.71 22.62
CA ALA A 50 -18.79 -3.10 21.70
C ALA A 50 -18.63 -1.60 21.95
N MET A 51 -19.73 -0.88 22.20
CA MET A 51 -19.70 0.56 22.53
C MET A 51 -19.02 0.81 23.87
N ALA A 52 -19.32 0.02 24.91
CA ALA A 52 -18.67 0.14 26.21
C ALA A 52 -17.16 -0.16 26.13
N ALA A 53 -16.77 -1.16 25.32
CA ALA A 53 -15.38 -1.48 25.05
C ALA A 53 -14.67 -0.35 24.29
N ALA A 54 -15.33 0.26 23.30
CA ALA A 54 -14.79 1.39 22.55
C ALA A 54 -14.50 2.60 23.46
N GLU A 55 -15.36 2.88 24.44
CA GLU A 55 -15.15 3.94 25.43
C GLU A 55 -14.01 3.62 26.41
N ALA A 56 -13.87 2.35 26.79
CA ALA A 56 -12.83 1.90 27.71
C ALA A 56 -11.44 1.77 27.07
N LEU A 57 -11.37 1.66 25.74
CA LEU A 57 -10.11 1.58 25.01
C LEU A 57 -9.42 2.95 25.01
N PRO A 58 -8.13 3.02 25.37
CA PRO A 58 -7.39 4.27 25.33
C PRO A 58 -7.42 4.80 23.89
N VAL A 59 -7.76 6.08 23.74
CA VAL A 59 -7.67 6.82 22.48
C VAL A 59 -6.36 6.45 21.81
N LEU A 60 -6.44 5.85 20.62
CA LEU A 60 -5.27 5.45 19.84
C LEU A 60 -4.28 6.60 19.83
N SER A 61 -3.02 6.32 20.18
CA SER A 61 -2.02 7.39 20.27
C SER A 61 -1.98 8.16 18.94
N PRO A 62 -1.87 9.50 18.96
CA PRO A 62 -1.83 10.29 17.73
C PRO A 62 -0.80 9.78 16.72
N GLY A 63 0.34 9.25 17.21
CA GLY A 63 1.36 8.64 16.36
C GLY A 63 0.93 7.35 15.67
N PHE A 64 0.04 6.56 16.28
CA PHE A 64 -0.55 5.38 15.62
C PHE A 64 -1.49 5.81 14.48
N VAL A 65 -2.39 6.76 14.73
CA VAL A 65 -3.32 7.27 13.71
C VAL A 65 -2.54 7.83 12.51
N VAL A 66 -1.55 8.69 12.76
CA VAL A 66 -0.72 9.26 11.69
C VAL A 66 -0.01 8.19 10.88
N ARG A 67 0.65 7.22 11.54
CA ARG A 67 1.36 6.14 10.81
C ARG A 67 0.42 5.27 9.98
N THR A 68 -0.78 4.99 10.48
CA THR A 68 -1.77 4.18 9.77
C THR A 68 -2.38 4.96 8.60
N CYS A 69 -2.69 6.24 8.78
CA CYS A 69 -3.13 7.12 7.69
C CYS A 69 -2.07 7.27 6.60
N VAL A 70 -0.80 7.51 6.95
CA VAL A 70 0.30 7.60 5.97
C VAL A 70 0.42 6.31 5.17
N ARG A 71 0.44 5.15 5.84
CA ARG A 71 0.49 3.85 5.16
C ARG A 71 -0.75 3.58 4.29
N ALA A 72 -1.92 4.03 4.71
CA ALA A 72 -3.14 3.91 3.91
C ALA A 72 -3.09 4.78 2.65
N VAL A 73 -2.56 6.00 2.76
CA VAL A 73 -2.35 6.91 1.62
C VAL A 73 -1.28 6.37 0.67
N GLU A 74 -0.16 5.85 1.19
CA GLU A 74 0.90 5.24 0.37
C GLU A 74 0.42 4.00 -0.39
N ARG A 75 -0.55 3.26 0.17
CA ARG A 75 -1.15 2.08 -0.46
C ARG A 75 -2.39 2.39 -1.28
N ALA A 76 -2.89 3.63 -1.25
CA ALA A 76 -4.07 3.98 -2.01
C ALA A 76 -3.76 3.81 -3.51
N PRO A 77 -4.64 3.15 -4.27
CA PRO A 77 -4.44 3.05 -5.71
C PRO A 77 -4.37 4.45 -6.30
N VAL A 78 -3.35 4.71 -7.12
CA VAL A 78 -3.22 5.98 -7.83
C VAL A 78 -4.35 6.04 -8.86
N LEU A 79 -5.46 6.65 -8.47
CA LEU A 79 -6.59 6.85 -9.37
C LEU A 79 -6.13 7.77 -10.50
N PRO A 80 -6.38 7.41 -11.77
CA PRO A 80 -6.06 8.29 -12.88
C PRO A 80 -6.83 9.60 -12.69
N PRO A 81 -6.21 10.75 -13.01
CA PRO A 81 -6.87 12.03 -12.82
C PRO A 81 -8.16 12.10 -13.63
N LEU A 82 -9.17 12.81 -13.12
CA LEU A 82 -10.55 12.78 -13.66
C LEU A 82 -10.64 13.13 -15.16
N TRP A 83 -9.73 13.94 -15.68
CA TRP A 83 -9.66 14.26 -17.11
C TRP A 83 -9.25 13.05 -17.97
N TRP A 84 -8.50 12.09 -17.42
CA TRP A 84 -8.08 10.87 -18.11
C TRP A 84 -9.27 9.95 -18.41
N LEU A 85 -10.30 9.95 -17.55
CA LEU A 85 -11.53 9.18 -17.72
C LEU A 85 -12.34 9.59 -18.97
N GLY A 86 -12.21 10.84 -19.43
CA GLY A 86 -12.84 11.34 -20.65
C GLY A 86 -12.15 10.96 -21.96
N VAL A 87 -10.92 10.42 -21.90
CA VAL A 87 -10.17 10.02 -23.10
C VAL A 87 -10.67 8.67 -23.61
N PRO A 88 -11.08 8.54 -24.89
CA PRO A 88 -11.53 7.28 -25.47
C PRO A 88 -10.48 6.18 -25.33
N PRO A 89 -10.87 4.91 -25.13
CA PRO A 89 -9.93 3.80 -24.96
C PRO A 89 -8.97 3.63 -26.16
N ALA A 90 -9.44 3.95 -27.38
CA ALA A 90 -8.62 3.92 -28.59
C ALA A 90 -7.44 4.90 -28.54
N TRP A 91 -7.64 6.10 -27.97
CA TRP A 91 -6.58 7.10 -27.81
C TRP A 91 -5.53 6.69 -26.79
N ARG A 92 -5.96 6.04 -25.70
CA ARG A 92 -5.03 5.52 -24.68
C ARG A 92 -4.12 4.44 -25.25
N LEU A 93 -4.69 3.52 -26.04
CA LEU A 93 -3.92 2.47 -26.72
C LEU A 93 -2.97 3.05 -27.77
N ALA A 94 -3.41 4.05 -28.53
CA ALA A 94 -2.56 4.74 -29.50
C ALA A 94 -1.35 5.43 -28.83
N LEU A 95 -1.57 6.12 -27.71
CA LEU A 95 -0.50 6.75 -26.92
C LEU A 95 0.48 5.72 -26.36
N ALA A 96 -0.03 4.61 -25.80
CA ALA A 96 0.81 3.52 -25.30
C ALA A 96 1.65 2.89 -26.41
N ALA A 97 1.04 2.62 -27.57
CA ALA A 97 1.74 2.09 -28.74
C ALA A 97 2.80 3.08 -29.26
N ALA A 98 2.48 4.37 -29.34
CA ALA A 98 3.42 5.41 -29.77
C ALA A 98 4.61 5.53 -28.81
N LEU A 99 4.37 5.48 -27.49
CA LEU A 99 5.44 5.49 -26.47
C LEU A 99 6.33 4.25 -26.57
N LEU A 100 5.75 3.06 -26.79
CA LEU A 100 6.51 1.82 -27.00
C LEU A 100 7.37 1.90 -28.27
N VAL A 101 6.80 2.38 -29.38
CA VAL A 101 7.54 2.56 -30.63
C VAL A 101 8.66 3.58 -30.45
N ALA A 102 8.41 4.71 -29.78
CA ALA A 102 9.42 5.72 -29.48
C ALA A 102 10.53 5.17 -28.58
N ALA A 103 10.19 4.37 -27.56
CA ALA A 103 11.15 3.72 -26.68
C ALA A 103 12.02 2.70 -27.44
N VAL A 104 11.42 1.87 -28.30
CA VAL A 104 12.15 0.91 -29.13
C VAL A 104 13.03 1.62 -30.16
N ALA A 105 12.51 2.67 -30.82
CA ALA A 105 13.27 3.48 -31.76
C ALA A 105 14.42 4.19 -31.06
N GLY A 106 14.18 4.78 -29.90
CA GLY A 106 15.19 5.39 -29.05
C GLY A 106 16.25 4.40 -28.60
N TRP A 107 15.88 3.17 -28.25
CA TRP A 107 16.85 2.12 -27.88
C TRP A 107 17.70 1.66 -29.08
N ARG A 108 17.08 1.56 -30.28
CA ARG A 108 17.76 1.14 -31.51
C ARG A 108 18.68 2.21 -32.07
N LEU A 109 18.28 3.47 -31.97
CA LEU A 109 19.04 4.62 -32.48
C LEU A 109 20.02 5.17 -31.44
N GLY A 110 19.70 5.02 -30.15
CA GLY A 110 20.39 5.63 -29.01
C GLY A 110 21.49 4.76 -28.38
N GLY A 111 22.07 3.81 -29.12
CA GLY A 111 23.16 2.93 -28.68
C GLY A 111 24.46 3.63 -28.23
N ALA A 112 24.46 4.96 -28.05
CA ALA A 112 25.56 5.75 -27.53
C ALA A 112 25.12 6.85 -26.53
N MET A 113 23.93 6.76 -25.92
CA MET A 113 23.68 7.54 -24.71
C MET A 113 24.38 6.84 -23.54
N THR A 114 25.66 7.14 -23.37
CA THR A 114 26.35 6.96 -22.08
C THR A 114 25.41 7.53 -21.01
N PRO A 115 24.95 6.74 -20.04
CA PRO A 115 24.14 7.27 -18.96
C PRO A 115 24.91 8.45 -18.35
N PRO A 116 24.25 9.59 -18.06
CA PRO A 116 24.91 10.64 -17.31
C PRO A 116 25.48 9.99 -16.06
N ALA A 117 26.79 10.12 -15.86
CA ALA A 117 27.48 9.53 -14.74
C ALA A 117 26.68 9.88 -13.47
N ASP A 118 26.29 8.85 -12.72
CA ASP A 118 25.50 9.01 -11.51
C ASP A 118 26.21 10.07 -10.65
N PRO A 119 25.54 11.18 -10.29
CA PRO A 119 26.16 12.23 -9.51
C PRO A 119 26.77 11.70 -8.21
N ALA A 120 26.21 10.60 -7.67
CA ALA A 120 26.77 9.90 -6.51
C ALA A 120 28.14 9.26 -6.82
N ILE A 121 28.33 8.68 -8.00
CA ILE A 121 29.62 8.10 -8.43
C ILE A 121 30.65 9.23 -8.67
N THR A 122 30.24 10.37 -9.24
CA THR A 122 31.15 11.50 -9.42
C THR A 122 31.56 12.14 -8.10
N LEU A 123 30.66 12.20 -7.10
CA LEU A 123 30.97 12.74 -5.78
C LEU A 123 31.86 11.77 -4.98
N ALA A 124 31.58 10.46 -5.05
CA ALA A 124 32.43 9.44 -4.44
C ALA A 124 33.85 9.47 -5.02
N ALA A 125 33.99 9.50 -6.35
CA ALA A 125 35.28 9.61 -7.01
C ALA A 125 36.04 10.91 -6.67
N ALA A 126 35.33 12.03 -6.50
CA ALA A 126 35.94 13.30 -6.10
C ALA A 126 36.43 13.30 -4.64
N LEU A 127 35.76 12.56 -3.75
CA LEU A 127 36.14 12.42 -2.34
C LEU A 127 37.25 11.40 -2.12
N GLU A 128 37.36 10.36 -2.95
CA GLU A 128 38.41 9.32 -2.88
C GLU A 128 39.75 9.78 -3.48
N ALA A 129 39.73 10.73 -4.42
CA ALA A 129 40.93 11.29 -5.06
C ALA A 129 42.01 11.82 -4.08
N PRO A 130 41.69 12.61 -3.03
CA PRO A 130 42.70 13.07 -2.07
C PRO A 130 43.25 11.96 -1.15
N GLU A 131 42.46 10.93 -0.84
CA GLU A 131 42.86 9.85 0.06
C GLU A 131 43.88 8.92 -0.62
N LEU A 132 43.65 8.60 -1.90
CA LEU A 132 44.61 7.83 -2.70
C LEU A 132 45.95 8.55 -2.87
N ALA A 133 45.92 9.87 -3.08
CA ALA A 133 47.13 10.69 -3.17
C ALA A 133 47.93 10.67 -1.85
N ALA A 134 47.24 10.72 -0.70
CA ALA A 134 47.89 10.67 0.61
C ALA A 134 48.54 9.30 0.91
N LEU A 135 47.87 8.20 0.55
CA LEU A 135 48.40 6.84 0.70
C LEU A 135 49.60 6.57 -0.22
N GLU A 136 49.57 7.10 -1.45
CA GLU A 136 50.72 7.00 -2.36
C GLU A 136 51.93 7.76 -1.83
N GLN A 137 51.71 8.93 -1.23
CA GLN A 137 52.78 9.74 -0.63
C GLN A 137 53.36 9.08 0.63
N ALA A 138 52.51 8.47 1.47
CA ALA A 138 52.94 7.71 2.65
C ALA A 138 53.78 6.48 2.27
N SER A 139 53.31 5.67 1.31
CA SER A 139 54.05 4.48 0.85
C SER A 139 55.37 4.82 0.16
N ARG A 140 55.44 5.97 -0.54
CA ARG A 140 56.69 6.47 -1.11
C ARG A 140 57.70 6.79 -0.02
N LEU A 141 57.29 7.42 1.08
CA LEU A 141 58.16 7.73 2.22
C LEU A 141 58.65 6.47 2.95
N GLU A 142 57.81 5.45 3.10
CA GLU A 142 58.21 4.16 3.69
C GLU A 142 59.23 3.40 2.84
N ARG A 143 59.12 3.50 1.50
CA ARG A 143 60.10 2.92 0.58
C ARG A 143 61.51 3.50 0.75
N TRP A 144 61.62 4.78 1.09
CA TRP A 144 62.92 5.43 1.39
C TRP A 144 63.45 5.11 2.79
N ARG A 145 62.64 4.47 3.65
CA ARG A 145 62.97 4.17 5.04
C ARG A 145 63.53 2.76 5.24
N GLN A 146 63.46 1.90 4.22
CA GLN A 146 64.13 0.60 4.24
C GLN A 146 65.55 0.75 3.67
N PRO A 147 66.60 0.47 4.47
CA PRO A 147 68.00 0.63 4.07
C PRO A 147 68.48 -0.46 3.10
#